data_AF-A0AA42N2J6-F1
#
_entry.id   AF-A0AA42N2J6-F1
#
_cell.length_a   1.000
_cell.length_b   1.000
_cell.length_c   1.000
_cell.angle_alpha   90.00
_cell.angle_beta   90.00
_cell.angle_gamma   90.00
#
_symmetry.space_group_name_H-M   'P 1'
#
loop_
_entity.id
_entity.type
_entity.pdbx_description
1 polymer ?
#
loop_
_entity_poly.entity_id
_entity_poly.type
_entity_poly.pdbx_seq_one_letter_code
_entity_poly.pdbx_strand_id
1 'polypeptide(L)'
;MKFTPLACCTLALLPFVTPLSASANDQFKLLAHNVFFLPSTLKPGWGQEPRARLIAQADYMKGQDAVILNELFDNPAAAILLDGLKHEYPHQTPVLGRSRSGWDATLGAYAETTPEDGGVAIVSRWPIVERIQYVYAQGCGADYLSNKGFVYVRLDRNGQPLHVIGTHAQAADTGCPDGKGTAVRASQFDEMRTFIEAKGIAPDQILFIGGDFNVIRDSAEYRDLLERLQVNAPDSYAGSDTTFDTRRNGIASYQYPNHAPEYLDYIFVSRNHAQPPFWHNQALDTPSPRWSVNLAGATWQFQDYSDHSPVAAFTRADAATPTRAAKPTANRYGQVTLRSQSNGKTLRTGASKANDWLRVNGNGSEPESLFSLRNWHYPVSFCIRSGDYLEIESVRHPGHWLNWWLGGGGGNYAYYPKARDSSNQLRIELPNKPDGCLADGDLVRLLDRDTVRGSDYYLLRWPSGSWKDHLYLWTGNPAEAEQFRVQLKQPAEYADWSGQLRY
;
A
#
# COMPACT_ATOMS: atom_id res chain seq x y z
N MET A 1 85.32 -13.98 -5.96
CA MET A 1 83.99 -14.24 -5.38
C MET A 1 83.90 -13.45 -4.08
N LYS A 2 83.09 -12.38 -4.05
CA LYS A 2 82.87 -11.55 -2.86
C LYS A 2 81.53 -11.96 -2.24
N PHE A 3 81.54 -12.31 -0.95
CA PHE A 3 80.34 -12.61 -0.17
C PHE A 3 79.78 -11.32 0.43
N THR A 4 78.50 -11.08 0.22
CA THR A 4 77.70 -9.99 0.81
C THR A 4 76.93 -10.55 2.02
N PRO A 5 76.83 -9.86 3.16
CA PRO A 5 76.10 -10.35 4.32
C PRO A 5 74.60 -10.11 4.17
N LEU A 6 73.80 -11.10 4.56
CA LEU A 6 72.34 -11.07 4.55
C LEU A 6 71.84 -10.18 5.70
N ALA A 7 71.09 -9.12 5.38
CA ALA A 7 70.43 -8.26 6.35
C ALA A 7 69.20 -8.97 6.94
N CYS A 8 69.15 -9.08 8.26
CA CYS A 8 68.03 -9.64 9.02
C CYS A 8 66.90 -8.60 9.10
N CYS A 9 65.87 -8.73 8.25
CA CYS A 9 64.63 -7.96 8.38
C CYS A 9 63.78 -8.52 9.52
N THR A 10 63.69 -7.80 10.63
CA THR A 10 62.66 -8.00 11.65
C THR A 10 61.31 -7.53 11.11
N LEU A 11 60.42 -8.48 10.77
CA LEU A 11 59.00 -8.19 10.52
C LEU A 11 58.36 -7.72 11.84
N ALA A 12 57.94 -6.46 11.89
CA ALA A 12 57.03 -5.99 12.91
C ALA A 12 55.64 -6.56 12.62
N LEU A 13 55.16 -7.44 13.50
CA LEU A 13 53.77 -7.92 13.50
C LEU A 13 52.86 -6.75 13.89
N LEU A 14 52.19 -6.15 12.90
CA LEU A 14 51.05 -5.27 13.15
C LEU A 14 49.91 -6.12 13.73
N PRO A 15 49.26 -5.68 14.83
CA PRO A 15 48.12 -6.40 15.38
C PRO A 15 46.99 -6.41 14.34
N PHE A 16 46.56 -7.61 13.96
CA PHE A 16 45.31 -7.80 13.24
C PHE A 16 44.17 -7.29 14.12
N VAL A 17 43.61 -6.14 13.77
CA VAL A 17 42.33 -5.68 14.32
C VAL A 17 41.27 -6.60 13.71
N THR A 18 40.85 -7.61 14.47
CA THR A 18 39.65 -8.38 14.15
C THR A 18 38.45 -7.43 14.14
N PRO A 19 37.63 -7.36 13.08
CA PRO A 19 36.41 -6.57 13.12
C PRO A 19 35.54 -7.09 14.28
N LEU A 20 35.09 -6.18 15.16
CA LEU A 20 34.14 -6.51 16.20
C LEU A 20 32.92 -7.16 15.52
N SER A 21 32.59 -8.39 15.90
CA SER A 21 31.30 -8.95 15.54
C SER A 21 30.24 -8.05 16.17
N ALA A 22 29.35 -7.48 15.35
CA ALA A 22 28.20 -6.72 15.84
C ALA A 22 27.48 -7.58 16.88
N SER A 23 27.32 -7.04 18.09
CA SER A 23 26.65 -7.77 19.15
C SER A 23 25.17 -7.90 18.80
N ALA A 24 24.45 -8.88 19.32
CA ALA A 24 22.99 -8.97 19.17
C ALA A 24 22.26 -7.68 19.64
N ASN A 25 22.94 -6.80 20.40
CA ASN A 25 22.42 -5.50 20.83
C ASN A 25 22.38 -4.43 19.73
N ASP A 26 23.06 -4.61 18.60
CA ASP A 26 23.11 -3.62 17.51
C ASP A 26 22.05 -3.86 16.43
N GLN A 27 21.18 -4.87 16.61
CA GLN A 27 20.11 -5.16 15.66
C GLN A 27 18.84 -4.41 16.04
N PHE A 28 18.38 -3.49 15.21
CA PHE A 28 17.11 -2.80 15.38
C PHE A 28 16.10 -3.22 14.32
N LYS A 29 14.82 -3.31 14.71
CA LYS A 29 13.66 -3.50 13.84
C LYS A 29 12.55 -2.53 14.23
N LEU A 30 12.21 -1.61 13.34
CA LEU A 30 11.11 -0.68 13.52
C LEU A 30 10.14 -0.80 12.37
N LEU A 31 8.90 -0.38 12.59
CA LEU A 31 7.86 -0.32 11.56
C LEU A 31 7.17 1.03 11.63
N ALA A 32 6.85 1.61 10.47
CA ALA A 32 5.98 2.77 10.35
C ALA A 32 4.79 2.41 9.46
N HIS A 33 3.58 2.77 9.88
CA HIS A 33 2.38 2.56 9.07
C HIS A 33 1.37 3.68 9.27
N ASN A 34 1.09 4.44 8.21
CA ASN A 34 -0.14 5.22 8.11
C ASN A 34 -1.33 4.26 7.88
N VAL A 35 -2.24 4.17 8.87
CA VAL A 35 -3.32 3.17 8.92
C VAL A 35 -4.66 3.67 8.38
N PHE A 36 -4.74 4.93 7.97
CA PHE A 36 -5.93 5.52 7.34
C PHE A 36 -7.22 5.36 8.16
N PHE A 37 -7.17 5.59 9.48
CA PHE A 37 -8.40 5.61 10.30
C PHE A 37 -9.00 7.01 10.31
N LEU A 38 -9.38 7.49 9.12
CA LEU A 38 -10.06 8.78 8.99
C LEU A 38 -11.29 8.87 9.90
N PRO A 39 -11.65 10.07 10.39
CA PRO A 39 -12.76 10.26 11.31
C PRO A 39 -14.06 9.74 10.70
N SER A 40 -14.69 8.76 11.33
CA SER A 40 -15.91 8.12 10.81
C SER A 40 -17.09 9.09 10.67
N THR A 41 -17.07 10.21 11.39
CA THR A 41 -18.04 11.32 11.27
C THR A 41 -17.90 12.10 9.96
N LEU A 42 -16.69 12.20 9.39
CA LEU A 42 -16.41 12.93 8.15
C LEU A 42 -16.33 12.01 6.94
N LYS A 43 -15.83 10.80 7.13
CA LYS A 43 -15.64 9.77 6.09
C LYS A 43 -16.21 8.43 6.57
N PRO A 44 -17.54 8.31 6.69
CA PRO A 44 -18.16 7.06 7.09
C PRO A 44 -17.95 5.98 6.03
N GLY A 45 -17.90 4.73 6.48
CA GLY A 45 -17.94 3.56 5.58
C GLY A 45 -16.60 3.06 5.07
N TRP A 46 -15.45 3.49 5.61
CA TRP A 46 -14.11 2.99 5.22
C TRP A 46 -13.63 1.78 6.01
N GLY A 47 -14.52 1.12 6.75
CA GLY A 47 -14.21 -0.13 7.45
C GLY A 47 -13.08 0.00 8.47
N GLN A 48 -12.96 1.16 9.13
CA GLN A 48 -11.88 1.46 10.08
C GLN A 48 -11.74 0.36 11.14
N GLU A 49 -12.83 -0.01 11.83
CA GLU A 49 -12.76 -1.04 12.86
C GLU A 49 -12.45 -2.45 12.30
N PRO A 50 -13.09 -2.97 11.23
CA PRO A 50 -12.65 -4.21 10.60
C PRO A 50 -11.15 -4.20 10.27
N ARG A 51 -10.66 -3.12 9.66
CA ARG A 51 -9.23 -2.97 9.33
C ARG A 51 -8.35 -2.93 10.57
N ALA A 52 -8.75 -2.27 11.65
CA ALA A 52 -8.03 -2.29 12.92
C ALA A 52 -7.77 -3.72 13.44
N ARG A 53 -8.77 -4.60 13.34
CA ARG A 53 -8.62 -6.02 13.72
C ARG A 53 -7.70 -6.78 12.76
N LEU A 54 -7.81 -6.52 11.45
CA LEU A 54 -6.94 -7.13 10.43
C LEU A 54 -5.48 -6.70 10.60
N ILE A 55 -5.24 -5.41 10.86
CA ILE A 55 -3.91 -4.85 11.09
C ILE A 55 -3.29 -5.45 12.35
N ALA A 56 -4.03 -5.52 13.47
CA ALA A 56 -3.54 -6.12 14.71
C ALA A 56 -3.12 -7.60 14.57
N GLN A 57 -3.66 -8.31 13.57
CA GLN A 57 -3.36 -9.72 13.29
C GLN A 57 -2.31 -9.91 12.19
N ALA A 58 -1.91 -8.85 11.48
CA ALA A 58 -1.05 -8.94 10.32
C ALA A 58 0.37 -9.37 10.67
N ASP A 59 0.98 -10.22 9.84
CA ASP A 59 2.32 -10.74 10.12
C ASP A 59 3.41 -9.66 10.10
N TYR A 60 3.26 -8.61 9.28
CA TYR A 60 4.22 -7.50 9.24
C TYR A 60 4.25 -6.67 10.55
N MET A 61 3.16 -6.72 11.34
CA MET A 61 3.12 -6.07 12.65
C MET A 61 3.92 -6.83 13.70
N LYS A 62 4.38 -8.05 13.43
CA LYS A 62 5.08 -8.88 14.42
C LYS A 62 6.59 -8.65 14.36
N GLY A 63 7.29 -8.90 15.47
CA GLY A 63 8.75 -8.97 15.49
C GLY A 63 9.48 -7.65 15.70
N GLN A 64 8.78 -6.53 15.85
CA GLN A 64 9.38 -5.19 15.89
C GLN A 64 9.85 -4.81 17.29
N ASP A 65 10.87 -3.97 17.42
CA ASP A 65 11.22 -3.32 18.70
C ASP A 65 10.19 -2.21 19.03
N ALA A 66 9.76 -1.47 18.02
CA ALA A 66 8.73 -0.44 18.11
C ALA A 66 7.98 -0.26 16.78
N VAL A 67 6.73 0.18 16.86
CA VAL A 67 5.87 0.51 15.72
C VAL A 67 5.36 1.94 15.86
N ILE A 68 5.53 2.73 14.80
CA ILE A 68 5.00 4.08 14.63
C ILE A 68 3.71 3.96 13.81
N LEU A 69 2.61 4.47 14.35
CA LEU A 69 1.31 4.47 13.69
C LEU A 69 0.90 5.91 13.37
N ASN A 70 0.44 6.15 12.14
CA ASN A 70 -0.13 7.42 11.71
C ASN A 70 -1.61 7.27 11.33
N GLU A 71 -2.34 8.38 11.31
CA GLU A 71 -3.78 8.48 11.03
C GLU A 71 -4.68 7.63 11.92
N LEU A 72 -4.37 7.53 13.21
CA LEU A 72 -5.23 6.93 14.24
C LEU A 72 -6.37 7.86 14.70
N PHE A 73 -7.00 8.60 13.77
CA PHE A 73 -7.97 9.66 14.11
C PHE A 73 -9.29 9.09 14.66
N ASP A 74 -9.83 8.03 14.06
CA ASP A 74 -11.06 7.39 14.56
C ASP A 74 -10.83 6.71 15.91
N ASN A 75 -11.36 7.31 16.98
CA ASN A 75 -11.17 6.85 18.35
C ASN A 75 -11.50 5.36 18.58
N PRO A 76 -12.67 4.82 18.13
CA PRO A 76 -12.97 3.40 18.25
C PRO A 76 -11.98 2.49 17.52
N ALA A 77 -11.66 2.77 16.26
CA ALA A 77 -10.72 1.95 15.50
C ALA A 77 -9.29 2.01 16.07
N ALA A 78 -8.84 3.19 16.50
CA ALA A 78 -7.56 3.36 17.18
C ALA A 78 -7.52 2.53 18.48
N ALA A 79 -8.59 2.55 19.29
CA ALA A 79 -8.66 1.74 20.51
C ALA A 79 -8.59 0.24 20.22
N ILE A 80 -9.30 -0.25 19.19
CA ILE A 80 -9.26 -1.66 18.76
C ILE A 80 -7.84 -2.07 18.34
N LEU A 81 -7.18 -1.24 17.53
CA LEU A 81 -5.83 -1.55 17.05
C LEU A 81 -4.83 -1.54 18.21
N LEU A 82 -4.81 -0.49 19.01
CA LEU A 82 -3.89 -0.36 20.15
C LEU A 82 -4.10 -1.49 21.16
N ASP A 83 -5.34 -1.85 21.49
CA ASP A 83 -5.65 -2.98 22.36
C ASP A 83 -5.20 -4.32 21.77
N GLY A 84 -5.49 -4.56 20.48
CA GLY A 84 -5.07 -5.77 19.78
C GLY A 84 -3.55 -5.96 19.71
N LEU A 85 -2.79 -4.86 19.75
CA LEU A 85 -1.33 -4.88 19.74
C LEU A 85 -0.70 -5.08 21.14
N LYS A 86 -1.45 -4.94 22.25
CA LYS A 86 -0.88 -4.96 23.62
C LYS A 86 -0.15 -6.24 23.99
N HIS A 87 -0.59 -7.39 23.46
CA HIS A 87 0.06 -8.67 23.76
C HIS A 87 1.52 -8.68 23.31
N GLU A 88 1.81 -8.07 22.17
CA GLU A 88 3.15 -8.00 21.61
C GLU A 88 3.86 -6.70 21.97
N TYR A 89 3.12 -5.59 22.07
CA TYR A 89 3.62 -4.24 22.34
C TYR A 89 2.90 -3.65 23.57
N PRO A 90 3.24 -4.10 24.79
CA PRO A 90 2.53 -3.70 26.01
C PRO A 90 2.81 -2.25 26.41
N HIS A 91 3.87 -1.64 25.90
CA HIS A 91 4.23 -0.26 26.23
C HIS A 91 3.79 0.66 25.10
N GLN A 92 2.80 1.51 25.37
CA GLN A 92 2.16 2.34 24.34
C GLN A 92 2.03 3.79 24.80
N THR A 93 2.16 4.72 23.86
CA THR A 93 1.76 6.12 24.08
C THR A 93 0.24 6.26 23.91
N PRO A 94 -0.37 7.32 24.47
CA PRO A 94 -1.64 7.82 23.95
C PRO A 94 -1.51 8.23 22.47
N VAL A 95 -2.65 8.50 21.82
CA VAL A 95 -2.64 9.16 20.51
C VAL A 95 -2.39 10.66 20.70
N LEU A 96 -1.42 11.17 19.95
CA LEU A 96 -1.02 12.58 19.89
C LEU A 96 -2.23 13.51 19.78
N GLY A 97 -2.27 14.57 20.57
CA GLY A 97 -3.26 15.64 20.42
C GLY A 97 -4.65 15.32 20.96
N ARG A 98 -4.91 14.07 21.40
CA ARG A 98 -6.22 13.64 21.93
C ARG A 98 -6.50 14.16 23.32
N SER A 99 -5.48 14.17 24.19
CA SER A 99 -5.54 14.78 25.52
C SER A 99 -4.12 15.03 26.05
N ARG A 100 -4.00 15.73 27.18
CA ARG A 100 -2.75 15.85 27.94
C ARG A 100 -2.47 14.65 28.87
N SER A 101 -3.45 13.78 29.06
CA SER A 101 -3.33 12.66 30.01
C SER A 101 -2.44 11.55 29.46
N GLY A 102 -1.59 10.99 30.32
CA GLY A 102 -0.69 9.90 29.95
C GLY A 102 0.56 10.35 29.19
N TRP A 103 0.91 11.65 29.25
CA TRP A 103 2.13 12.22 28.70
C TRP A 103 3.02 12.81 29.81
N ASP A 104 4.33 12.66 29.69
CA ASP A 104 5.27 13.32 30.62
C ASP A 104 5.35 14.83 30.32
N ALA A 105 5.21 15.21 29.05
CA ALA A 105 5.05 16.60 28.63
C ALA A 105 4.16 16.72 27.40
N THR A 106 3.41 17.82 27.33
CA THR A 106 2.68 18.27 26.14
C THR A 106 3.25 19.61 25.70
N LEU A 107 3.83 19.64 24.51
CA LEU A 107 4.56 20.78 23.97
C LEU A 107 3.93 21.29 22.66
N GLY A 108 4.44 22.41 22.16
CA GLY A 108 3.99 23.01 20.91
C GLY A 108 2.60 23.65 21.03
N ALA A 109 1.89 23.75 19.90
CA ALA A 109 0.62 24.47 19.78
C ALA A 109 -0.61 23.62 20.11
N TYR A 110 -0.55 22.78 21.15
CA TYR A 110 -1.67 21.93 21.54
C TYR A 110 -2.91 22.77 21.90
N ALA A 111 -4.04 22.44 21.29
CA ALA A 111 -5.34 23.04 21.61
C ALA A 111 -6.39 21.96 21.90
N GLU A 112 -7.08 22.11 23.04
CA GLU A 112 -8.17 21.22 23.48
C GLU A 112 -9.42 21.35 22.61
N THR A 113 -9.57 22.48 21.93
CA THR A 113 -10.71 22.81 21.07
C THR A 113 -10.51 22.40 19.62
N THR A 114 -9.35 21.84 19.26
CA THR A 114 -9.10 21.36 17.90
C THR A 114 -10.05 20.21 17.58
N PRO A 115 -10.75 20.22 16.43
CA PRO A 115 -11.75 19.21 16.10
C PRO A 115 -11.22 17.77 16.08
N GLU A 116 -9.96 17.58 15.70
CA GLU A 116 -9.35 16.25 15.58
C GLU A 116 -7.99 16.16 16.29
N ASP A 117 -7.65 14.96 16.75
CA ASP A 117 -6.33 14.65 17.29
C ASP A 117 -5.27 14.50 16.19
N GLY A 118 -4.00 14.35 16.55
CA GLY A 118 -2.89 14.27 15.60
C GLY A 118 -2.70 12.90 14.94
N GLY A 119 -3.41 11.87 15.38
CA GLY A 119 -3.40 10.54 14.77
C GLY A 119 -2.07 9.77 14.88
N VAL A 120 -1.13 10.20 15.72
CA VAL A 120 0.18 9.55 15.89
C VAL A 120 0.26 8.80 17.22
N ALA A 121 0.71 7.55 17.20
CA ALA A 121 1.08 6.81 18.40
C ALA A 121 2.32 5.93 18.17
N ILE A 122 3.02 5.61 19.26
CA ILE A 122 4.12 4.64 19.25
C ILE A 122 3.80 3.51 20.22
N VAL A 123 3.96 2.28 19.75
CA VAL A 123 3.88 1.06 20.58
C VAL A 123 5.22 0.34 20.57
N SER A 124 5.59 -0.29 21.68
CA SER A 124 6.90 -0.93 21.84
C SER A 124 6.85 -2.19 22.70
N ARG A 125 7.77 -3.12 22.38
CA ARG A 125 8.10 -4.27 23.22
C ARG A 125 8.88 -3.87 24.46
N TRP A 126 9.61 -2.76 24.38
CA TRP A 126 10.50 -2.25 25.41
C TRP A 126 9.79 -1.19 26.26
N PRO A 127 10.08 -1.09 27.57
CA PRO A 127 9.50 -0.07 28.43
C PRO A 127 9.71 1.35 27.90
N ILE A 128 8.60 2.09 27.75
CA ILE A 128 8.64 3.54 27.49
C ILE A 128 8.89 4.25 28.82
N VAL A 129 10.12 4.73 29.02
CA VAL A 129 10.56 5.45 30.23
C VAL A 129 10.36 6.96 30.14
N GLU A 130 10.09 7.48 28.95
CA GLU A 130 9.66 8.85 28.73
C GLU A 130 8.82 8.93 27.46
N ARG A 131 7.73 9.71 27.47
CA ARG A 131 6.86 9.99 26.33
C ARG A 131 6.43 11.45 26.32
N ILE A 132 6.72 12.13 25.22
CA ILE A 132 6.38 13.54 25.00
C ILE A 132 5.57 13.64 23.72
N GLN A 133 4.53 14.46 23.75
CA GLN A 133 3.83 14.89 22.54
C GLN A 133 4.15 16.34 22.21
N TYR A 134 4.28 16.64 20.93
CA TYR A 134 4.49 17.98 20.41
C TYR A 134 3.53 18.24 19.25
N VAL A 135 2.70 19.28 19.34
CA VAL A 135 1.79 19.70 18.26
C VAL A 135 2.44 20.82 17.46
N TYR A 136 2.51 20.68 16.14
CA TYR A 136 3.11 21.68 15.26
C TYR A 136 2.38 23.02 15.33
N ALA A 137 3.12 24.11 15.19
CA ALA A 137 2.54 25.45 15.19
C ALA A 137 1.82 25.79 13.89
N GLN A 138 2.19 25.15 12.77
CA GLN A 138 1.65 25.43 11.44
C GLN A 138 1.01 24.19 10.82
N GLY A 139 -0.11 24.44 10.13
CA GLY A 139 -0.88 23.51 9.32
C GLY A 139 -1.69 24.29 8.27
N CYS A 140 -2.13 23.64 7.20
CA CYS A 140 -2.96 24.24 6.16
C CYS A 140 -3.94 23.22 5.56
N GLY A 141 -4.94 23.71 4.84
CA GLY A 141 -6.01 22.86 4.31
C GLY A 141 -6.77 22.14 5.43
N ALA A 142 -7.14 20.88 5.18
CA ALA A 142 -7.85 20.08 6.18
C ALA A 142 -7.01 19.82 7.45
N ASP A 143 -5.68 19.75 7.32
CA ASP A 143 -4.77 19.45 8.43
C ASP A 143 -4.73 20.54 9.51
N TYR A 144 -5.15 21.77 9.20
CA TYR A 144 -5.26 22.86 10.19
C TYR A 144 -6.28 22.54 11.30
N LEU A 145 -7.23 21.63 11.04
CA LEU A 145 -8.27 21.22 11.99
C LEU A 145 -7.86 20.03 12.86
N SER A 146 -6.58 19.65 12.83
CA SER A 146 -6.02 18.49 13.53
C SER A 146 -4.81 18.91 14.36
N ASN A 147 -4.64 18.33 15.55
CA ASN A 147 -3.45 18.50 16.39
C ASN A 147 -2.24 17.70 15.83
N LYS A 148 -1.93 17.85 14.53
CA LYS A 148 -0.79 17.17 13.87
C LYS A 148 0.55 17.60 14.51
N GLY A 149 1.53 16.71 14.48
CA GLY A 149 2.73 16.85 15.29
C GLY A 149 3.63 15.63 15.27
N PHE A 150 4.37 15.46 16.36
CA PHE A 150 5.17 14.28 16.59
C PHE A 150 5.09 13.79 18.04
N VAL A 151 5.37 12.50 18.19
CA VAL A 151 5.50 11.79 19.46
C VAL A 151 6.96 11.42 19.64
N TYR A 152 7.55 11.78 20.76
CA TYR A 152 8.87 11.31 21.17
C TYR A 152 8.73 10.26 22.26
N VAL A 153 9.49 9.17 22.15
CA VAL A 153 9.68 8.21 23.24
C VAL A 153 11.16 7.94 23.49
N ARG A 154 11.48 7.72 24.76
CA ARG A 154 12.72 7.06 25.18
C ARG A 154 12.37 5.68 25.70
N LEU A 155 12.94 4.66 25.07
CA LEU A 155 12.77 3.26 25.40
C LEU A 155 13.96 2.78 26.23
N ASP A 156 13.70 1.87 27.18
CA ASP A 156 14.74 1.10 27.87
C ASP A 156 14.88 -0.27 27.23
N ARG A 157 15.87 -0.43 26.35
CA ARG A 157 16.19 -1.69 25.69
C ARG A 157 17.27 -2.42 26.48
N ASN A 158 16.87 -3.17 27.50
CA ASN A 158 17.79 -3.94 28.36
C ASN A 158 18.91 -3.09 28.99
N GLY A 159 18.56 -1.91 29.51
CA GLY A 159 19.51 -0.96 30.11
C GLY A 159 20.16 -0.01 29.09
N GLN A 160 19.88 -0.16 27.79
CA GLN A 160 20.36 0.74 26.74
C GLN A 160 19.25 1.70 26.29
N PRO A 161 19.48 3.02 26.36
CA PRO A 161 18.49 3.99 25.91
C PRO A 161 18.37 3.99 24.37
N LEU A 162 17.13 3.92 23.91
CA LEU A 162 16.76 3.97 22.50
C LEU A 162 15.72 5.08 22.30
N HIS A 163 15.96 6.01 21.37
CA HIS A 163 15.06 7.13 21.12
C HIS A 163 14.33 6.96 19.80
N VAL A 164 13.02 7.23 19.82
CA VAL A 164 12.17 7.15 18.62
C VAL A 164 11.26 8.38 18.58
N ILE A 165 11.23 9.06 17.43
CA ILE A 165 10.24 10.08 17.10
C ILE A 165 9.34 9.53 15.99
N GLY A 166 8.04 9.54 16.25
CA GLY A 166 6.99 9.23 15.28
C GLY A 166 6.29 10.52 14.86
N THR A 167 6.09 10.75 13.56
CA THR A 167 5.42 11.97 13.07
C THR A 167 4.46 11.67 11.93
N HIS A 168 3.50 12.57 11.71
CA HIS A 168 2.74 12.70 10.47
C HIS A 168 2.74 14.17 10.07
N ALA A 169 3.49 14.50 9.02
CA ALA A 169 3.65 15.88 8.55
C ALA A 169 2.47 16.35 7.68
N GLN A 170 2.44 17.64 7.35
CA GLN A 170 1.42 18.27 6.51
C GLN A 170 1.28 17.55 5.15
N ALA A 171 0.06 17.14 4.82
CA ALA A 171 -0.29 16.54 3.54
C ALA A 171 -0.25 17.55 2.39
N ALA A 172 -0.08 17.06 1.16
CA ALA A 172 -0.31 17.87 -0.03
C ALA A 172 -1.81 18.21 -0.15
N ASP A 173 -2.14 19.49 0.03
CA ASP A 173 -3.52 19.97 0.00
C ASP A 173 -3.62 21.28 -0.80
N THR A 174 -4.58 21.34 -1.72
CA THR A 174 -4.88 22.54 -2.51
C THR A 174 -5.35 23.73 -1.66
N GLY A 175 -5.77 23.50 -0.42
CA GLY A 175 -6.07 24.52 0.58
C GLY A 175 -4.83 25.16 1.22
N CYS A 176 -3.62 24.70 0.90
CA CYS A 176 -2.38 25.34 1.31
C CYS A 176 -2.01 26.53 0.42
N PRO A 177 -1.31 27.56 0.93
CA PRO A 177 -0.95 28.74 0.14
C PRO A 177 -0.14 28.46 -1.13
N ASP A 178 0.72 27.43 -1.10
CA ASP A 178 1.51 26.94 -2.23
C ASP A 178 0.83 25.78 -2.98
N GLY A 179 -0.39 25.40 -2.58
CA GLY A 179 -1.16 24.27 -3.08
C GLY A 179 -0.55 22.89 -2.80
N LYS A 180 0.51 22.81 -1.98
CA LYS A 180 1.31 21.57 -1.75
C LYS A 180 1.71 21.33 -0.30
N GLY A 181 1.67 22.34 0.56
CA GLY A 181 2.07 22.26 1.96
C GLY A 181 3.59 22.21 2.20
N THR A 182 4.42 22.47 1.17
CA THR A 182 5.89 22.34 1.27
C THR A 182 6.48 23.30 2.30
N ALA A 183 6.05 24.57 2.30
CA ALA A 183 6.53 25.55 3.27
C ALA A 183 6.13 25.20 4.72
N VAL A 184 4.95 24.59 4.89
CA VAL A 184 4.47 24.13 6.20
C VAL A 184 5.31 22.95 6.67
N ARG A 185 5.52 21.92 5.83
CA ARG A 185 6.41 20.80 6.17
C ARG A 185 7.81 21.25 6.58
N ALA A 186 8.40 22.20 5.84
CA ALA A 186 9.68 22.80 6.20
C ALA A 186 9.68 23.38 7.63
N SER A 187 8.64 24.14 8.00
CA SER A 187 8.52 24.67 9.37
C SER A 187 8.32 23.59 10.43
N GLN A 188 7.56 22.54 10.12
CA GLN A 188 7.35 21.39 11.01
C GLN A 188 8.66 20.64 11.28
N PHE A 189 9.50 20.47 10.25
CA PHE A 189 10.81 19.86 10.39
C PHE A 189 11.78 20.73 11.21
N ASP A 190 11.70 22.06 11.09
CA ASP A 190 12.47 22.99 11.92
C ASP A 190 12.06 22.92 13.41
N GLU A 191 10.75 22.81 13.68
CA GLU A 191 10.24 22.60 15.05
C GLU A 191 10.75 21.28 15.64
N MET A 192 10.69 20.19 14.88
CA MET A 192 11.22 18.90 15.31
C MET A 192 12.72 18.95 15.55
N ARG A 193 13.47 19.62 14.67
CA ARG A 193 14.91 19.83 14.82
C ARG A 193 15.24 20.58 16.12
N THR A 194 14.50 21.66 16.38
CA THR A 194 14.64 22.48 17.60
C THR A 194 14.36 21.66 18.85
N PHE A 195 13.32 20.80 18.82
CA PHE A 195 13.03 19.88 19.92
C PHE A 195 14.18 18.90 20.17
N ILE A 196 14.74 18.28 19.12
CA ILE A 196 15.85 17.31 19.24
C ILE A 196 17.07 17.98 19.88
N GLU A 197 17.42 19.20 19.46
CA GLU A 197 18.53 19.95 20.01
C GLU A 197 18.30 20.31 21.49
N ALA A 198 17.10 20.77 21.83
CA ALA A 198 16.74 21.09 23.21
C ALA A 198 16.66 19.85 24.12
N LYS A 199 16.34 18.68 23.55
CA LYS A 199 16.23 17.43 24.31
C LYS A 199 17.59 16.95 24.83
N GLY A 200 18.69 17.35 24.19
CA GLY A 200 20.05 17.05 24.65
C GLY A 200 20.36 15.55 24.70
N ILE A 201 19.88 14.78 23.71
CA ILE A 201 20.18 13.36 23.59
C ILE A 201 21.70 13.18 23.41
N ALA A 202 22.29 12.24 24.13
CA ALA A 202 23.73 12.05 24.09
C ALA A 202 24.15 11.53 22.70
N PRO A 203 25.27 12.02 22.11
CA PRO A 203 25.69 11.62 20.76
C PRO A 203 25.99 10.12 20.59
N ASP A 204 26.23 9.39 21.67
CA ASP A 204 26.45 7.94 21.71
C ASP A 204 25.16 7.12 21.83
N GLN A 205 24.00 7.77 21.93
CA GLN A 205 22.68 7.14 21.94
C GLN A 205 22.05 7.27 20.55
N ILE A 206 21.32 6.24 20.11
CA ILE A 206 20.69 6.22 18.79
C ILE A 206 19.32 6.92 18.81
N LEU A 207 19.03 7.68 17.75
CA LEU A 207 17.76 8.35 17.53
C LEU A 207 17.19 8.00 16.16
N PHE A 208 16.03 7.33 16.16
CA PHE A 208 15.21 7.08 14.98
C PHE A 208 14.11 8.12 14.84
N ILE A 209 13.81 8.52 13.61
CA ILE A 209 12.75 9.50 13.28
C ILE A 209 11.96 8.95 12.10
N GLY A 210 10.66 8.67 12.28
CA GLY A 210 9.88 7.98 11.26
C GLY A 210 8.39 8.31 11.24
N GLY A 211 7.72 7.81 10.20
CA GLY A 211 6.31 8.02 9.91
C GLY A 211 6.07 8.50 8.48
N ASP A 212 4.88 9.05 8.24
CA ASP A 212 4.51 9.70 6.99
C ASP A 212 4.99 11.15 6.98
N PHE A 213 5.99 11.41 6.15
CA PHE A 213 6.56 12.76 6.00
C PHE A 213 5.87 13.57 4.92
N ASN A 214 4.99 12.98 4.10
CA ASN A 214 4.38 13.63 2.94
C ASN A 214 5.41 14.28 1.98
N VAL A 215 6.62 13.71 1.91
CA VAL A 215 7.70 14.17 1.03
C VAL A 215 8.10 13.04 0.07
N ILE A 216 7.91 13.30 -1.23
CA ILE A 216 8.24 12.34 -2.29
C ILE A 216 9.75 12.07 -2.33
N ARG A 217 10.13 10.79 -2.33
CA ARG A 217 11.55 10.35 -2.37
C ARG A 217 12.30 10.96 -3.55
N ASP A 218 13.58 11.27 -3.33
CA ASP A 218 14.53 11.80 -4.33
C ASP A 218 14.19 13.19 -4.92
N SER A 219 13.08 13.80 -4.47
CA SER A 219 12.68 15.16 -4.83
C SER A 219 13.63 16.22 -4.25
N ALA A 220 13.48 17.48 -4.67
CA ALA A 220 14.20 18.59 -4.05
C ALA A 220 13.83 18.75 -2.57
N GLU A 221 12.54 18.56 -2.23
CA GLU A 221 12.03 18.63 -0.87
C GLU A 221 12.56 17.49 0.01
N TYR A 222 12.80 16.30 -0.56
CA TYR A 222 13.44 15.20 0.17
C TYR A 222 14.85 15.56 0.65
N ARG A 223 15.66 16.23 -0.19
CA ARG A 223 16.99 16.70 0.22
C ARG A 223 16.91 17.75 1.34
N ASP A 224 15.93 18.66 1.25
CA ASP A 224 15.68 19.68 2.28
C ASP A 224 15.25 19.04 3.61
N LEU A 225 14.35 18.05 3.58
CA LEU A 225 13.97 17.25 4.75
C LEU A 225 15.19 16.59 5.41
N LEU A 226 16.05 15.92 4.64
CA LEU A 226 17.24 15.28 5.20
C LEU A 226 18.14 16.29 5.92
N GLU A 227 18.35 17.46 5.34
CA GLU A 227 19.18 18.52 5.91
C GLU A 227 18.53 19.18 7.13
N ARG A 228 17.24 19.53 7.09
CA ARG A 228 16.56 20.15 8.25
C ARG A 228 16.59 19.25 9.48
N LEU A 229 16.28 17.96 9.29
CA LEU A 229 16.28 17.00 10.39
C LEU A 229 17.69 16.49 10.74
N GLN A 230 18.70 16.79 9.92
CA GLN A 230 20.05 16.24 10.00
C GLN A 230 19.98 14.72 10.14
N VAL A 231 19.32 14.06 9.19
CA VAL A 231 19.18 12.60 9.13
C VAL A 231 19.87 12.04 7.90
N ASN A 232 20.33 10.79 7.97
CA ASN A 232 20.89 10.09 6.82
C ASN A 232 19.75 9.49 5.99
N ALA A 233 19.90 9.51 4.66
CA ALA A 233 19.13 8.60 3.82
C ALA A 233 19.48 7.15 4.23
N PRO A 234 18.51 6.20 4.22
CA PRO A 234 18.80 4.79 4.41
C PRO A 234 19.88 4.30 3.43
N ASP A 235 20.74 3.39 3.88
CA ASP A 235 21.77 2.76 3.04
C ASP A 235 21.16 1.94 1.90
N SER A 236 19.92 1.48 2.08
CA SER A 236 19.16 0.77 1.07
C SER A 236 17.66 0.98 1.23
N TYR A 237 17.02 1.27 0.11
CA TYR A 237 15.58 1.15 -0.06
C TYR A 237 15.29 -0.21 -0.69
N ALA A 238 14.65 -1.10 0.06
CA ALA A 238 14.15 -2.38 -0.41
C ALA A 238 12.62 -2.34 -0.57
N GLY A 239 12.02 -3.38 -1.15
CA GLY A 239 10.58 -3.47 -1.21
C GLY A 239 9.96 -2.72 -2.40
N SER A 240 8.70 -2.33 -2.23
CA SER A 240 7.98 -1.49 -3.20
C SER A 240 8.70 -0.16 -3.45
N ASP A 241 8.62 0.35 -4.67
CA ASP A 241 9.13 1.66 -5.05
C ASP A 241 8.22 2.81 -4.58
N THR A 242 7.08 2.49 -3.99
CA THR A 242 6.03 3.40 -3.53
C THR A 242 5.48 2.93 -2.19
N THR A 243 5.04 3.88 -1.35
CA THR A 243 4.30 3.60 -0.11
C THR A 243 2.82 3.98 -0.25
N PHE A 244 2.51 5.00 -1.06
CA PHE A 244 1.16 5.34 -1.49
C PHE A 244 0.97 4.99 -2.97
N ASP A 245 0.18 3.97 -3.29
CA ASP A 245 0.13 3.40 -4.65
C ASP A 245 -1.28 3.30 -5.24
N THR A 246 -1.67 4.29 -6.04
CA THR A 246 -2.98 4.36 -6.71
C THR A 246 -3.20 3.31 -7.81
N ARG A 247 -2.19 2.51 -8.15
CA ARG A 247 -2.26 1.46 -9.19
C ARG A 247 -2.42 0.07 -8.59
N ARG A 248 -1.81 -0.19 -7.44
CA ARG A 248 -1.74 -1.52 -6.77
C ARG A 248 -2.48 -1.55 -5.42
N ASN A 249 -2.92 -0.41 -4.88
CA ASN A 249 -3.71 -0.31 -3.66
C ASN A 249 -5.14 0.14 -3.99
N GLY A 250 -6.12 -0.63 -3.53
CA GLY A 250 -7.54 -0.41 -3.82
C GLY A 250 -8.11 0.83 -3.15
N ILE A 251 -7.71 1.09 -1.91
CA ILE A 251 -8.17 2.26 -1.16
C ILE A 251 -7.61 3.53 -1.82
N ALA A 252 -6.30 3.55 -2.10
CA ALA A 252 -5.64 4.69 -2.76
C ALA A 252 -6.22 4.93 -4.15
N SER A 253 -6.44 3.88 -4.95
CA SER A 253 -7.02 3.99 -6.28
C SER A 253 -8.45 4.51 -6.26
N TYR A 254 -9.28 4.06 -5.31
CA TYR A 254 -10.64 4.56 -5.17
C TYR A 254 -10.66 6.05 -4.83
N GLN A 255 -9.84 6.46 -3.85
CA GLN A 255 -9.82 7.83 -3.34
C GLN A 255 -9.17 8.81 -4.32
N TYR A 256 -8.13 8.36 -5.02
CA TYR A 256 -7.26 9.20 -5.85
C TYR A 256 -6.93 8.53 -7.20
N PRO A 257 -7.94 8.21 -8.04
CA PRO A 257 -7.76 7.36 -9.23
C PRO A 257 -6.79 7.91 -10.28
N ASN A 258 -6.54 9.22 -10.27
CA ASN A 258 -5.67 9.90 -11.23
C ASN A 258 -4.36 10.42 -10.60
N HIS A 259 -4.14 10.17 -9.31
CA HIS A 259 -2.92 10.62 -8.63
C HIS A 259 -1.77 9.67 -8.92
N ALA A 260 -0.55 10.20 -9.05
CA ALA A 260 0.62 9.37 -9.26
C ALA A 260 0.96 8.58 -7.97
N PRO A 261 1.48 7.35 -8.06
CA PRO A 261 2.07 6.67 -6.92
C PRO A 261 3.28 7.41 -6.37
N GLU A 262 3.45 7.39 -5.05
CA GLU A 262 4.49 8.13 -4.33
C GLU A 262 5.13 7.29 -3.22
N TYR A 263 6.34 7.66 -2.83
CA TYR A 263 7.03 7.13 -1.66
C TYR A 263 7.13 8.25 -0.64
N LEU A 264 6.43 8.12 0.50
CA LEU A 264 6.16 9.19 1.46
C LEU A 264 6.52 8.81 2.91
N ASP A 265 6.59 7.52 3.20
CA ASP A 265 6.79 6.99 4.55
C ASP A 265 8.24 6.54 4.74
N TYR A 266 8.86 6.97 5.84
CA TYR A 266 10.27 6.71 6.09
C TYR A 266 10.53 6.41 7.57
N ILE A 267 11.66 5.77 7.85
CA ILE A 267 12.28 5.79 9.18
C ILE A 267 13.76 6.08 8.97
N PHE A 268 14.22 7.23 9.46
CA PHE A 268 15.60 7.68 9.36
C PHE A 268 16.36 7.52 10.67
N VAL A 269 17.69 7.63 10.58
CA VAL A 269 18.60 7.76 11.73
C VAL A 269 19.18 9.17 11.74
N SER A 270 19.19 9.83 12.90
CA SER A 270 19.79 11.15 13.06
C SER A 270 21.32 11.10 12.91
N ARG A 271 21.89 11.97 12.06
CA ARG A 271 23.34 12.10 11.80
C ARG A 271 24.18 12.51 13.01
N ASN A 272 23.55 13.15 13.99
CA ASN A 272 24.24 13.72 15.15
C ASN A 272 24.32 12.75 16.35
N HIS A 273 23.89 11.51 16.13
CA HIS A 273 23.67 10.49 17.15
C HIS A 273 24.34 9.17 16.72
N ALA A 274 24.29 8.14 17.57
CA ALA A 274 24.89 6.85 17.24
C ALA A 274 24.29 6.27 15.96
N GLN A 275 25.16 5.78 15.06
CA GLN A 275 24.75 5.18 13.80
C GLN A 275 24.77 3.65 13.89
N PRO A 276 23.75 2.96 13.34
CA PRO A 276 23.89 1.54 13.09
C PRO A 276 24.90 1.30 11.96
N PRO A 277 25.47 0.09 11.84
CA PRO A 277 26.40 -0.22 10.76
C PRO A 277 25.75 -0.15 9.38
N PHE A 278 24.47 -0.48 9.30
CA PHE A 278 23.63 -0.39 8.10
C PHE A 278 22.20 -0.05 8.51
N TRP A 279 21.46 0.60 7.61
CA TRP A 279 20.06 0.94 7.80
C TRP A 279 19.24 0.77 6.52
N HIS A 280 18.19 -0.04 6.60
CA HIS A 280 17.28 -0.31 5.48
C HIS A 280 15.93 0.34 5.75
N ASN A 281 15.25 0.75 4.68
CA ASN A 281 13.80 0.95 4.67
C ASN A 281 13.22 0.01 3.62
N GLN A 282 12.27 -0.83 4.01
CA GLN A 282 11.59 -1.79 3.15
C GLN A 282 10.10 -1.50 3.11
N ALA A 283 9.60 -0.98 1.99
CA ALA A 283 8.16 -0.77 1.78
C ALA A 283 7.47 -2.12 1.45
N LEU A 284 6.48 -2.51 2.24
CA LEU A 284 5.84 -3.82 2.16
C LEU A 284 4.50 -3.74 1.43
N ASP A 285 4.39 -4.34 0.24
CA ASP A 285 3.17 -4.37 -0.57
C ASP A 285 2.19 -5.49 -0.16
N THR A 286 2.16 -5.84 1.13
CA THR A 286 1.45 -7.01 1.65
C THR A 286 -0.07 -6.84 1.55
N PRO A 287 -0.79 -7.72 0.82
CA PRO A 287 -2.25 -7.65 0.75
C PRO A 287 -2.90 -8.12 2.06
N SER A 288 -4.05 -7.55 2.39
CA SER A 288 -4.87 -7.99 3.52
C SER A 288 -5.81 -9.14 3.12
N PRO A 289 -6.36 -9.89 4.10
CA PRO A 289 -7.58 -10.64 3.87
C PRO A 289 -8.68 -9.74 3.32
N ARG A 290 -9.51 -10.26 2.42
CA ARG A 290 -10.58 -9.50 1.78
C ARG A 290 -11.56 -8.97 2.83
N TRP A 291 -11.96 -7.71 2.69
CA TRP A 291 -13.00 -7.08 3.50
C TRP A 291 -13.90 -6.19 2.63
N SER A 292 -15.08 -5.88 3.15
CA SER A 292 -16.16 -5.24 2.38
C SER A 292 -16.68 -3.98 3.05
N VAL A 293 -17.10 -3.01 2.24
CA VAL A 293 -17.77 -1.79 2.70
C VAL A 293 -18.85 -1.36 1.73
N ASN A 294 -19.82 -0.60 2.22
CA ASN A 294 -20.84 0.03 1.38
C ASN A 294 -20.46 1.50 1.16
N LEU A 295 -20.07 1.85 -0.07
CA LEU A 295 -19.75 3.24 -0.45
C LEU A 295 -20.55 3.62 -1.70
N ALA A 296 -21.10 4.83 -1.70
CA ALA A 296 -21.88 5.38 -2.82
C ALA A 296 -23.01 4.45 -3.32
N GLY A 297 -23.66 3.70 -2.40
CA GLY A 297 -24.78 2.80 -2.73
C GLY A 297 -24.39 1.44 -3.31
N ALA A 298 -23.10 1.09 -3.32
CA ALA A 298 -22.60 -0.20 -3.76
C ALA A 298 -21.72 -0.87 -2.70
N THR A 299 -21.68 -2.20 -2.70
CA THR A 299 -20.76 -2.97 -1.86
C THR A 299 -19.43 -3.15 -2.58
N TRP A 300 -18.40 -2.52 -2.06
CA TRP A 300 -17.01 -2.62 -2.53
C TRP A 300 -16.22 -3.60 -1.68
N GLN A 301 -15.18 -4.15 -2.29
CA GLN A 301 -14.38 -5.24 -1.76
C GLN A 301 -12.91 -4.89 -1.95
N PHE A 302 -12.16 -4.84 -0.86
CA PHE A 302 -10.77 -4.42 -0.83
C PHE A 302 -9.88 -5.52 -0.23
N GLN A 303 -8.59 -5.44 -0.54
CA GLN A 303 -7.54 -6.38 -0.14
C GLN A 303 -6.28 -5.61 0.34
N ASP A 304 -6.48 -4.42 0.91
CA ASP A 304 -5.43 -3.59 1.52
C ASP A 304 -5.77 -3.29 2.98
N TYR A 305 -4.75 -3.05 3.80
CA TYR A 305 -4.93 -2.67 5.21
C TYR A 305 -5.19 -1.17 5.39
N SER A 306 -4.60 -0.37 4.52
CA SER A 306 -4.60 1.10 4.46
C SER A 306 -4.31 1.51 3.01
N ASP A 307 -4.52 2.77 2.63
CA ASP A 307 -4.05 3.32 1.36
C ASP A 307 -2.52 3.49 1.29
N HIS A 308 -1.86 3.54 2.46
CA HIS A 308 -0.42 3.44 2.61
C HIS A 308 0.05 2.00 2.90
N SER A 309 1.19 1.65 2.32
CA SER A 309 1.95 0.44 2.60
C SER A 309 2.88 0.67 3.79
N PRO A 310 3.01 -0.27 4.74
CA PRO A 310 3.92 -0.11 5.86
C PRO A 310 5.38 -0.15 5.42
N VAL A 311 6.24 0.58 6.13
CA VAL A 311 7.70 0.58 5.95
C VAL A 311 8.37 -0.08 7.14
N ALA A 312 9.00 -1.24 6.90
CA ALA A 312 9.85 -1.90 7.87
C ALA A 312 11.27 -1.36 7.76
N ALA A 313 11.87 -0.97 8.87
CA ALA A 313 13.23 -0.45 8.90
C ALA A 313 14.10 -1.27 9.85
N PHE A 314 15.27 -1.67 9.36
CA PHE A 314 16.11 -2.61 10.09
C PHE A 314 17.58 -2.49 9.71
N THR A 315 18.42 -2.98 10.61
CA THR A 315 19.87 -3.01 10.41
C THR A 315 20.33 -4.14 9.47
N ARG A 316 19.77 -5.35 9.64
CA ARG A 316 20.04 -6.52 8.82
C ARG A 316 18.77 -7.32 8.55
N ALA A 317 18.67 -7.85 7.35
CA ALA A 317 17.66 -8.80 6.96
C ALA A 317 17.93 -10.15 7.62
N ASP A 318 16.86 -10.89 7.89
CA ASP A 318 16.89 -12.26 8.40
C ASP A 318 15.96 -13.17 7.59
N ALA A 319 15.80 -14.41 8.03
CA ALA A 319 14.96 -15.39 7.35
C ALA A 319 13.47 -15.00 7.26
N ALA A 320 13.00 -14.06 8.09
CA ALA A 320 11.63 -13.56 8.06
C ALA A 320 11.47 -12.31 7.16
N THR A 321 12.59 -11.73 6.70
CA THR A 321 12.57 -10.52 5.88
C THR A 321 12.11 -10.87 4.46
N PRO A 322 11.03 -10.28 3.93
CA PRO A 322 10.57 -10.55 2.58
C PRO A 322 11.65 -10.20 1.56
N THR A 323 11.87 -11.06 0.57
CA THR A 323 12.84 -10.83 -0.52
C THR A 323 12.18 -10.54 -1.87
N ARG A 324 10.85 -10.58 -1.93
CA ARG A 324 10.07 -10.45 -3.16
C ARG A 324 8.74 -9.76 -2.89
N ALA A 325 8.25 -9.04 -3.90
CA ALA A 325 6.92 -8.41 -3.90
C ALA A 325 5.79 -9.42 -3.70
N ALA A 326 4.80 -9.03 -2.89
CA ALA A 326 3.56 -9.77 -2.70
C ALA A 326 2.56 -9.49 -3.83
N LYS A 327 2.66 -8.33 -4.48
CA LYS A 327 1.86 -7.91 -5.63
C LYS A 327 2.75 -7.86 -6.89
N PRO A 328 2.20 -8.19 -8.07
CA PRO A 328 2.94 -8.16 -9.31
C PRO A 328 3.23 -6.72 -9.76
N THR A 329 4.31 -6.55 -10.51
CA THR A 329 4.74 -5.26 -11.07
C THR A 329 3.87 -4.81 -12.25
N ALA A 330 3.23 -5.76 -12.92
CA ALA A 330 2.30 -5.54 -14.03
C ALA A 330 0.98 -6.26 -13.78
N ASN A 331 -0.07 -5.87 -14.52
CA ASN A 331 -1.39 -6.48 -14.36
C ASN A 331 -1.30 -7.99 -14.68
N ARG A 332 -1.54 -8.84 -13.67
CA ARG A 332 -1.52 -10.30 -13.80
C ARG A 332 -2.51 -10.80 -14.85
N TYR A 333 -3.59 -10.06 -15.07
CA TYR A 333 -4.65 -10.39 -15.99
C TYR A 333 -4.62 -9.51 -17.25
N GLY A 334 -3.42 -9.04 -17.65
CA GLY A 334 -3.24 -8.16 -18.81
C GLY A 334 -3.41 -8.85 -20.18
N GLN A 335 -3.25 -10.17 -20.24
CA GLN A 335 -3.52 -10.97 -21.45
C GLN A 335 -4.27 -12.24 -21.10
N VAL A 336 -5.58 -12.22 -21.32
CA VAL A 336 -6.51 -13.29 -20.97
C VAL A 336 -7.34 -13.64 -22.19
N THR A 337 -7.55 -14.94 -22.41
CA THR A 337 -8.59 -15.43 -23.32
C THR A 337 -9.74 -16.06 -22.54
N LEU A 338 -10.98 -15.82 -22.98
CA LEU A 338 -12.19 -16.42 -22.42
C LEU A 338 -12.75 -17.45 -23.40
N ARG A 339 -12.57 -18.74 -23.13
CA ARG A 339 -13.03 -19.84 -23.99
C ARG A 339 -14.38 -20.37 -23.55
N SER A 340 -15.42 -20.20 -24.36
CA SER A 340 -16.77 -20.68 -24.00
C SER A 340 -16.80 -22.20 -23.91
N GLN A 341 -17.43 -22.73 -22.85
CA GLN A 341 -17.68 -24.17 -22.72
C GLN A 341 -18.63 -24.68 -23.81
N SER A 342 -19.55 -23.84 -24.30
CA SER A 342 -20.59 -24.24 -25.26
C SER A 342 -20.08 -24.64 -26.67
N ASN A 343 -18.98 -24.04 -27.14
CA ASN A 343 -18.48 -24.29 -28.50
C ASN A 343 -16.95 -24.42 -28.58
N GLY A 344 -16.24 -24.31 -27.46
CA GLY A 344 -14.78 -24.40 -27.38
C GLY A 344 -14.02 -23.26 -28.07
N LYS A 345 -14.70 -22.19 -28.51
CA LYS A 345 -14.09 -21.01 -29.15
C LYS A 345 -13.87 -19.89 -28.14
N THR A 346 -13.00 -18.94 -28.48
CA THR A 346 -12.72 -17.78 -27.62
C THR A 346 -13.59 -16.59 -27.98
N LEU A 347 -13.92 -15.81 -26.95
CA LEU A 347 -14.39 -14.45 -27.11
C LEU A 347 -13.36 -13.64 -27.90
N ARG A 348 -13.82 -12.78 -28.81
CA ARG A 348 -12.98 -11.89 -29.60
C ARG A 348 -13.68 -10.62 -30.02
N THR A 349 -12.87 -9.60 -30.28
CA THR A 349 -13.26 -8.34 -30.92
C THR A 349 -13.23 -8.43 -32.46
N GLY A 350 -13.72 -7.39 -33.13
CA GLY A 350 -13.52 -7.18 -34.57
C GLY A 350 -12.06 -6.84 -34.88
N ALA A 351 -11.52 -7.33 -35.99
CA ALA A 351 -10.11 -7.12 -36.35
C ALA A 351 -9.79 -5.68 -36.76
N SER A 352 -10.75 -5.01 -37.42
CA SER A 352 -10.58 -3.68 -38.02
C SER A 352 -11.35 -2.58 -37.30
N LYS A 353 -12.60 -2.83 -36.90
CA LYS A 353 -13.43 -1.85 -36.18
C LYS A 353 -13.48 -2.19 -34.71
N ALA A 354 -13.11 -1.23 -33.87
CA ALA A 354 -13.03 -1.43 -32.44
C ALA A 354 -14.40 -1.64 -31.77
N ASN A 355 -15.46 -1.05 -32.34
CA ASN A 355 -16.82 -1.11 -31.82
C ASN A 355 -17.71 -2.16 -32.50
N ASP A 356 -17.13 -3.12 -33.23
CA ASP A 356 -17.88 -4.27 -33.73
C ASP A 356 -18.38 -5.11 -32.55
N TRP A 357 -19.56 -5.73 -32.71
CA TRP A 357 -20.12 -6.65 -31.73
C TRP A 357 -19.14 -7.78 -31.39
N LEU A 358 -19.05 -8.11 -30.10
CA LEU A 358 -18.23 -9.22 -29.66
C LEU A 358 -18.77 -10.55 -30.15
N ARG A 359 -17.84 -11.43 -30.53
CA ARG A 359 -18.14 -12.79 -31.01
C ARG A 359 -17.34 -13.83 -30.27
N VAL A 360 -17.88 -15.04 -30.17
CA VAL A 360 -17.28 -16.21 -29.52
C VAL A 360 -16.97 -17.25 -30.58
N ASN A 361 -16.10 -16.88 -31.51
CA ASN A 361 -15.67 -17.71 -32.64
C ASN A 361 -14.15 -17.64 -32.90
N GLY A 362 -13.40 -17.06 -31.96
CA GLY A 362 -11.93 -16.97 -32.03
C GLY A 362 -11.22 -18.29 -31.75
N ASN A 363 -9.91 -18.29 -32.02
CA ASN A 363 -9.03 -19.44 -31.77
C ASN A 363 -8.19 -19.30 -30.49
N GLY A 364 -8.00 -18.07 -30.00
CA GLY A 364 -7.32 -17.75 -28.73
C GLY A 364 -5.83 -17.46 -28.86
N SER A 365 -5.29 -17.44 -30.08
CA SER A 365 -3.93 -16.97 -30.36
C SER A 365 -3.90 -15.62 -31.07
N GLU A 366 -5.03 -15.17 -31.62
CA GLU A 366 -5.11 -13.88 -32.29
C GLU A 366 -5.26 -12.72 -31.28
N PRO A 367 -4.71 -11.53 -31.56
CA PRO A 367 -4.83 -10.37 -30.67
C PRO A 367 -6.27 -9.98 -30.35
N GLU A 368 -7.21 -10.24 -31.26
CA GLU A 368 -8.64 -9.99 -31.07
C GLU A 368 -9.24 -10.79 -29.93
N SER A 369 -8.66 -11.95 -29.60
CA SER A 369 -9.11 -12.82 -28.50
C SER A 369 -8.46 -12.49 -27.15
N LEU A 370 -7.53 -11.53 -27.12
CA LEU A 370 -6.80 -11.14 -25.90
C LEU A 370 -7.48 -9.95 -25.24
N PHE A 371 -7.70 -10.07 -23.93
CA PHE A 371 -8.29 -9.03 -23.09
C PHE A 371 -7.43 -8.77 -21.86
N SER A 372 -7.45 -7.52 -21.38
CA SER A 372 -6.93 -7.14 -20.06
C SER A 372 -8.10 -7.03 -19.08
N LEU A 373 -8.15 -7.90 -18.08
CA LEU A 373 -9.14 -7.82 -16.99
C LEU A 373 -8.54 -6.98 -15.86
N ARG A 374 -9.33 -6.07 -15.29
CA ARG A 374 -8.97 -5.27 -14.12
C ARG A 374 -10.11 -5.29 -13.13
N ASN A 375 -9.82 -5.49 -11.86
CA ASN A 375 -10.71 -5.08 -10.79
C ASN A 375 -10.74 -3.54 -10.78
N TRP A 376 -11.93 -2.95 -10.66
CA TRP A 376 -12.19 -1.50 -10.70
C TRP A 376 -11.23 -0.63 -9.89
N HIS A 377 -10.81 -1.10 -8.72
CA HIS A 377 -9.94 -0.33 -7.83
C HIS A 377 -8.50 -0.83 -7.86
N TYR A 378 -8.16 -1.76 -8.75
CA TYR A 378 -6.80 -2.25 -8.91
C TYR A 378 -6.41 -2.21 -10.38
N PRO A 379 -6.03 -1.02 -10.91
CA PRO A 379 -5.54 -0.89 -12.29
C PRO A 379 -4.46 -1.93 -12.64
N VAL A 380 -3.57 -2.21 -11.67
CA VAL A 380 -2.66 -3.36 -11.68
C VAL A 380 -3.25 -4.45 -10.77
N SER A 381 -4.13 -5.27 -11.34
CA SER A 381 -4.83 -6.31 -10.59
C SER A 381 -3.91 -7.49 -10.28
N PHE A 382 -3.86 -7.86 -8.99
CA PHE A 382 -3.05 -8.98 -8.50
C PHE A 382 -3.89 -10.22 -8.15
N CYS A 383 -5.12 -10.01 -7.68
CA CYS A 383 -6.06 -11.05 -7.28
C CYS A 383 -7.49 -10.62 -7.58
N ILE A 384 -8.06 -11.11 -8.69
CA ILE A 384 -9.49 -10.99 -8.99
C ILE A 384 -10.21 -12.16 -8.31
N ARG A 385 -11.25 -11.91 -7.54
CA ARG A 385 -12.04 -12.93 -6.83
C ARG A 385 -13.51 -12.90 -7.25
N SER A 386 -14.26 -13.93 -6.89
CA SER A 386 -15.70 -13.98 -7.15
C SER A 386 -16.40 -12.76 -6.52
N GLY A 387 -17.33 -12.14 -7.26
CA GLY A 387 -18.04 -10.94 -6.87
C GLY A 387 -17.32 -9.61 -7.15
N ASP A 388 -16.07 -9.64 -7.65
CA ASP A 388 -15.36 -8.41 -8.01
C ASP A 388 -16.02 -7.73 -9.22
N TYR A 389 -16.06 -6.39 -9.17
CA TYR A 389 -16.39 -5.56 -10.33
C TYR A 389 -15.20 -5.51 -11.28
N LEU A 390 -15.47 -5.68 -12.57
CA LEU A 390 -14.46 -5.79 -13.61
C LEU A 390 -14.59 -4.70 -14.67
N GLU A 391 -13.43 -4.24 -15.12
CA GLU A 391 -13.27 -3.68 -16.45
C GLU A 391 -12.54 -4.69 -17.33
N ILE A 392 -13.06 -4.92 -18.53
CA ILE A 392 -12.43 -5.81 -19.52
C ILE A 392 -12.08 -4.99 -20.74
N GLU A 393 -10.78 -4.79 -20.97
CA GLU A 393 -10.24 -4.02 -22.11
C GLU A 393 -9.85 -4.95 -23.25
N SER A 394 -10.08 -4.51 -24.49
CA SER A 394 -9.49 -5.16 -25.66
C SER A 394 -7.99 -4.90 -25.74
N VAL A 395 -7.18 -5.96 -25.88
CA VAL A 395 -5.74 -5.81 -26.19
C VAL A 395 -5.52 -5.34 -27.62
N ARG A 396 -6.38 -5.77 -28.56
CA ARG A 396 -6.32 -5.33 -29.96
C ARG A 396 -6.65 -3.84 -30.14
N HIS A 397 -7.57 -3.32 -29.32
CA HIS A 397 -8.05 -1.95 -29.40
C HIS A 397 -7.96 -1.27 -28.03
N PRO A 398 -6.76 -0.83 -27.61
CA PRO A 398 -6.58 -0.14 -26.34
C PRO A 398 -7.53 1.07 -26.19
N GLY A 399 -7.98 1.32 -24.96
CA GLY A 399 -8.99 2.31 -24.65
C GLY A 399 -10.42 1.91 -25.02
N HIS A 400 -10.66 0.69 -25.51
CA HIS A 400 -12.01 0.17 -25.77
C HIS A 400 -12.36 -0.96 -24.80
N TRP A 401 -13.44 -0.74 -24.06
CA TRP A 401 -13.84 -1.55 -22.92
C TRP A 401 -15.15 -2.26 -23.18
N LEU A 402 -15.33 -3.46 -22.64
CA LEU A 402 -16.57 -4.19 -22.76
C LEU A 402 -17.74 -3.40 -22.16
N ASN A 403 -18.75 -3.21 -22.99
CA ASN A 403 -20.02 -2.61 -22.62
C ASN A 403 -21.13 -3.27 -23.45
N TRP A 404 -22.39 -3.01 -23.12
CA TRP A 404 -23.53 -3.61 -23.81
C TRP A 404 -24.48 -2.54 -24.34
N TRP A 405 -25.19 -2.89 -25.41
CA TRP A 405 -26.03 -1.95 -26.14
C TRP A 405 -27.50 -2.04 -25.73
N LEU A 406 -28.14 -0.89 -25.59
CA LEU A 406 -29.59 -0.77 -25.44
C LEU A 406 -30.10 0.43 -26.25
N GLY A 407 -30.64 0.16 -27.43
CA GLY A 407 -31.07 1.20 -28.36
C GLY A 407 -32.01 0.74 -29.47
N GLY A 408 -32.50 -0.50 -29.39
CA GLY A 408 -33.42 -1.10 -30.36
C GLY A 408 -32.74 -2.10 -31.31
N GLY A 409 -33.58 -2.86 -32.01
CA GLY A 409 -33.17 -3.87 -32.98
C GLY A 409 -32.60 -5.15 -32.35
N GLY A 410 -32.03 -6.01 -33.19
CA GLY A 410 -31.50 -7.31 -32.78
C GLY A 410 -30.29 -7.24 -31.85
N GLY A 411 -29.60 -6.10 -31.78
CA GLY A 411 -28.39 -5.91 -30.95
C GLY A 411 -28.68 -5.52 -29.51
N ASN A 412 -29.94 -5.40 -29.09
CA ASN A 412 -30.26 -5.14 -27.69
C ASN A 412 -29.64 -6.20 -26.79
N TYR A 413 -28.90 -5.76 -25.77
CA TYR A 413 -28.14 -6.56 -24.82
C TYR A 413 -26.90 -7.26 -25.41
N ALA A 414 -26.55 -7.03 -26.68
CA ALA A 414 -25.30 -7.51 -27.23
C ALA A 414 -24.12 -6.69 -26.69
N TYR A 415 -23.01 -7.36 -26.41
CA TYR A 415 -21.76 -6.71 -25.99
C TYR A 415 -20.93 -6.25 -27.17
N TYR A 416 -20.24 -5.13 -26.97
CA TYR A 416 -19.27 -4.56 -27.89
C TYR A 416 -18.21 -3.78 -27.10
N PRO A 417 -17.01 -3.55 -27.66
CA PRO A 417 -16.05 -2.63 -27.04
C PRO A 417 -16.46 -1.17 -27.30
N LYS A 418 -16.56 -0.38 -26.23
CA LYS A 418 -16.91 1.03 -26.26
C LYS A 418 -15.71 1.88 -25.85
N ALA A 419 -15.44 2.93 -26.61
CA ALA A 419 -14.29 3.81 -26.37
C ALA A 419 -14.43 4.53 -25.03
N ARG A 420 -13.44 4.36 -24.15
CA ARG A 420 -13.31 5.01 -22.83
C ARG A 420 -14.50 4.80 -21.88
N ASP A 421 -15.26 3.74 -22.07
CA ASP A 421 -16.50 3.52 -21.32
C ASP A 421 -16.72 2.03 -21.07
N SER A 422 -16.28 1.56 -19.91
CA SER A 422 -16.49 0.21 -19.40
C SER A 422 -17.91 0.07 -18.82
N SER A 423 -18.46 -1.14 -18.87
CA SER A 423 -19.66 -1.43 -18.08
C SER A 423 -19.39 -1.18 -16.59
N ASN A 424 -20.32 -0.51 -15.94
CA ASN A 424 -20.21 -0.14 -14.54
C ASN A 424 -20.83 -1.14 -13.55
N GLN A 425 -21.35 -2.25 -14.05
CA GLN A 425 -21.96 -3.30 -13.22
C GLN A 425 -21.47 -4.71 -13.60
N LEU A 426 -20.50 -4.81 -14.51
CA LEU A 426 -19.88 -6.08 -14.88
C LEU A 426 -19.14 -6.67 -13.68
N ARG A 427 -19.49 -7.90 -13.34
CA ARG A 427 -18.89 -8.69 -12.26
C ARG A 427 -18.49 -10.08 -12.77
N ILE A 428 -17.63 -10.72 -11.99
CA ILE A 428 -17.15 -12.08 -12.24
C ILE A 428 -17.56 -13.02 -11.13
N GLU A 429 -18.01 -14.22 -11.50
CA GLU A 429 -18.26 -15.33 -10.58
C GLU A 429 -17.26 -16.45 -10.87
N LEU A 430 -16.67 -17.02 -9.81
CA LEU A 430 -15.80 -18.19 -9.87
C LEU A 430 -16.53 -19.36 -9.19
N PRO A 431 -17.37 -20.14 -9.91
CA PRO A 431 -18.30 -21.09 -9.30
C PRO A 431 -17.62 -22.17 -8.44
N ASN A 432 -16.39 -22.56 -8.80
CA ASN A 432 -15.65 -23.61 -8.13
C ASN A 432 -14.61 -23.06 -7.12
N LYS A 433 -14.49 -21.74 -7.02
CA LYS A 433 -13.42 -21.08 -6.26
C LYS A 433 -13.85 -19.70 -5.75
N PRO A 434 -14.89 -19.62 -4.89
CA PRO A 434 -15.46 -18.34 -4.46
C PRO A 434 -14.48 -17.46 -3.69
N ASP A 435 -13.58 -18.04 -2.90
CA ASP A 435 -12.68 -17.30 -2.00
C ASP A 435 -11.26 -17.08 -2.56
N GLY A 436 -10.92 -17.74 -3.67
CA GLY A 436 -9.58 -17.73 -4.25
C GLY A 436 -9.40 -16.75 -5.40
N CYS A 437 -8.15 -16.38 -5.68
CA CYS A 437 -7.82 -15.57 -6.85
C CYS A 437 -8.05 -16.36 -8.14
N LEU A 438 -8.52 -15.67 -9.19
CA LEU A 438 -8.60 -16.18 -10.54
C LEU A 438 -7.24 -16.73 -11.01
N ALA A 439 -7.26 -17.94 -11.54
CA ALA A 439 -6.08 -18.63 -12.05
C ALA A 439 -6.29 -19.13 -13.49
N ASP A 440 -5.20 -19.52 -14.13
CA ASP A 440 -5.25 -20.19 -15.43
C ASP A 440 -6.07 -21.48 -15.33
N GLY A 441 -6.96 -21.70 -16.30
CA GLY A 441 -7.83 -22.88 -16.36
C GLY A 441 -9.12 -22.78 -15.54
N ASP A 442 -9.29 -21.76 -14.69
CA ASP A 442 -10.52 -21.56 -13.91
C ASP A 442 -11.74 -21.36 -14.82
N LEU A 443 -12.90 -21.86 -14.37
CA LEU A 443 -14.19 -21.56 -14.97
C LEU A 443 -14.76 -20.31 -14.33
N VAL A 444 -15.28 -19.41 -15.16
CA VAL A 444 -15.88 -18.15 -14.73
C VAL A 444 -17.23 -17.96 -15.41
N ARG A 445 -18.09 -17.20 -14.74
CA ARG A 445 -19.27 -16.58 -15.37
C ARG A 445 -19.11 -15.08 -15.26
N LEU A 446 -19.51 -14.37 -16.30
CA LEU A 446 -19.60 -12.91 -16.27
C LEU A 446 -21.07 -12.56 -16.09
N LEU A 447 -21.36 -11.59 -15.22
CA LEU A 447 -22.70 -11.07 -15.02
C LEU A 447 -22.70 -9.56 -15.02
N ASP A 448 -23.81 -8.95 -15.41
CA ASP A 448 -23.96 -7.50 -15.49
C ASP A 448 -25.41 -7.12 -15.17
N ARG A 449 -25.67 -5.83 -14.97
CA ARG A 449 -26.97 -5.30 -14.58
C ARG A 449 -27.77 -4.88 -15.80
N ASP A 450 -28.93 -5.50 -16.01
CA ASP A 450 -29.95 -4.93 -16.89
C ASP A 450 -30.54 -3.69 -16.20
N THR A 451 -30.23 -2.51 -16.74
CA THR A 451 -30.66 -1.21 -16.20
C THR A 451 -32.14 -0.93 -16.41
N VAL A 452 -32.81 -1.63 -17.33
CA VAL A 452 -34.27 -1.50 -17.55
C VAL A 452 -35.03 -2.33 -16.52
N ARG A 453 -34.60 -3.58 -16.30
CA ARG A 453 -35.28 -4.50 -15.39
C ARG A 453 -34.79 -4.41 -13.95
N GLY A 454 -33.66 -3.75 -13.71
CA GLY A 454 -33.03 -3.70 -12.40
C GLY A 454 -32.71 -5.10 -11.87
N SER A 455 -32.21 -5.99 -12.73
CA SER A 455 -31.86 -7.36 -12.37
C SER A 455 -30.53 -7.76 -12.98
N ASP A 456 -29.83 -8.69 -12.35
CA ASP A 456 -28.55 -9.18 -12.83
C ASP A 456 -28.77 -10.33 -13.82
N TYR A 457 -27.98 -10.32 -14.88
CA TYR A 457 -28.04 -11.33 -15.93
C TYR A 457 -26.61 -11.78 -16.27
N TYR A 458 -26.49 -13.03 -16.69
CA TYR A 458 -25.24 -13.63 -17.12
C TYR A 458 -25.01 -13.44 -18.61
N LEU A 459 -23.73 -13.32 -18.96
CA LEU A 459 -23.28 -13.21 -20.34
C LEU A 459 -23.21 -14.60 -20.96
N LEU A 460 -23.76 -14.75 -22.17
CA LEU A 460 -23.74 -16.00 -22.92
C LEU A 460 -23.39 -15.79 -24.38
N ARG A 461 -22.86 -16.86 -24.99
CA ARG A 461 -22.75 -16.97 -26.45
C ARG A 461 -24.13 -17.25 -27.04
N TRP A 462 -24.61 -16.39 -27.92
CA TRP A 462 -25.88 -16.57 -28.58
C TRP A 462 -25.92 -17.86 -29.43
N PRO A 463 -26.91 -18.75 -29.25
CA PRO A 463 -26.81 -20.12 -29.72
C PRO A 463 -27.04 -20.30 -31.22
N SER A 464 -27.92 -19.52 -31.84
CA SER A 464 -28.41 -19.75 -33.21
C SER A 464 -28.92 -18.47 -33.91
N GLY A 465 -29.32 -18.58 -35.18
CA GLY A 465 -29.87 -17.47 -35.97
C GLY A 465 -28.81 -16.49 -36.48
N SER A 466 -29.24 -15.31 -36.93
CA SER A 466 -28.36 -14.28 -37.50
C SER A 466 -27.35 -13.70 -36.50
N TRP A 467 -27.65 -13.79 -35.20
CA TRP A 467 -26.80 -13.37 -34.11
C TRP A 467 -25.99 -14.52 -33.49
N LYS A 468 -25.98 -15.71 -34.10
CA LYS A 468 -25.16 -16.83 -33.65
C LYS A 468 -23.73 -16.39 -33.34
N ASP A 469 -23.19 -16.90 -32.24
CA ASP A 469 -21.85 -16.63 -31.71
C ASP A 469 -21.63 -15.22 -31.13
N HIS A 470 -22.60 -14.30 -31.15
CA HIS A 470 -22.42 -13.00 -30.49
C HIS A 470 -22.55 -13.12 -28.96
N LEU A 471 -21.89 -12.23 -28.20
CA LEU A 471 -21.98 -12.21 -26.73
C LEU A 471 -23.15 -11.34 -26.27
N TYR A 472 -24.02 -11.87 -25.40
CA TYR A 472 -25.22 -11.19 -24.92
C TYR A 472 -25.37 -11.26 -23.40
N LEU A 473 -25.88 -10.18 -22.80
CA LEU A 473 -26.50 -10.18 -21.47
C LEU A 473 -27.92 -10.77 -21.58
N TRP A 474 -28.22 -11.93 -20.96
CA TRP A 474 -29.48 -12.59 -21.32
C TRP A 474 -30.22 -13.41 -20.26
N THR A 475 -29.55 -14.26 -19.47
CA THR A 475 -30.24 -15.16 -18.51
C THR A 475 -29.96 -14.81 -17.06
N GLY A 476 -30.98 -14.83 -16.19
CA GLY A 476 -30.80 -14.75 -14.74
C GLY A 476 -30.44 -16.10 -14.10
N ASN A 477 -30.55 -17.19 -14.86
CA ASN A 477 -30.29 -18.55 -14.41
C ASN A 477 -29.11 -19.12 -15.22
N PRO A 478 -27.88 -19.16 -14.66
CA PRO A 478 -26.70 -19.61 -15.39
C PRO A 478 -26.65 -21.14 -15.47
N ALA A 479 -26.18 -21.65 -16.61
CA ALA A 479 -25.90 -23.05 -16.88
C ALA A 479 -24.46 -23.20 -17.40
N GLU A 480 -24.18 -24.22 -18.21
CA GLU A 480 -22.88 -24.41 -18.86
C GLU A 480 -22.64 -23.39 -19.99
N ALA A 481 -23.70 -22.90 -20.64
CA ALA A 481 -23.59 -21.99 -21.79
C ALA A 481 -23.01 -20.60 -21.42
N GLU A 482 -23.18 -20.17 -20.18
CA GLU A 482 -22.70 -18.91 -19.60
C GLU A 482 -21.26 -19.03 -19.05
N GLN A 483 -20.64 -20.20 -19.15
CA GLN A 483 -19.31 -20.45 -18.58
C GLN A 483 -18.21 -20.27 -19.62
N PHE A 484 -17.14 -19.59 -19.17
CA PHE A 484 -15.91 -19.41 -19.91
C PHE A 484 -14.75 -20.00 -19.12
N ARG A 485 -13.88 -20.73 -19.80
CA ARG A 485 -12.59 -21.12 -19.25
C ARG A 485 -11.59 -20.00 -19.49
N VAL A 486 -10.99 -19.52 -18.40
CA VAL A 486 -9.94 -18.51 -18.43
C VAL A 486 -8.63 -19.17 -18.86
N GLN A 487 -7.91 -18.52 -19.77
CA GLN A 487 -6.52 -18.88 -20.06
C GLN A 487 -5.66 -17.62 -19.94
N LEU A 488 -4.71 -17.64 -19.00
CA LEU A 488 -3.73 -16.57 -18.79
C LEU A 488 -2.57 -16.77 -19.77
N LYS A 489 -2.25 -15.77 -20.57
CA LYS A 489 -1.21 -15.87 -21.62
C LYS A 489 0.17 -15.41 -21.16
N GLN A 490 0.24 -14.81 -19.97
CA GLN A 490 1.48 -14.32 -19.39
C GLN A 490 1.56 -14.72 -17.91
N PRO A 491 2.75 -15.12 -17.43
CA PRO A 491 2.98 -15.31 -16.02
C PRO A 491 2.95 -13.96 -15.30
N ALA A 492 2.61 -13.97 -14.00
CA ALA A 492 2.74 -12.79 -13.17
C ALA A 492 4.22 -12.55 -12.82
N GLU A 493 4.67 -11.32 -13.02
CA GLU A 493 6.01 -10.86 -12.68
C GLU A 493 5.98 -10.13 -11.34
N TYR A 494 6.94 -10.43 -10.47
CA TYR A 494 7.04 -9.86 -9.13
C TYR A 494 8.48 -9.43 -8.93
N ALA A 495 8.69 -8.22 -8.40
CA ALA A 495 10.02 -7.70 -8.14
C ALA A 495 10.73 -8.56 -7.08
N ASP A 496 12.00 -8.87 -7.34
CA ASP A 496 12.92 -9.48 -6.38
C ASP A 496 13.86 -8.37 -5.88
N TRP A 497 13.92 -8.21 -4.57
CA TRP A 497 14.75 -7.21 -3.90
C TRP A 497 15.76 -7.85 -2.96
N SER A 498 16.04 -9.15 -3.08
CA SER A 498 17.07 -9.84 -2.30
C SER A 498 18.45 -9.17 -2.41
N GLY A 499 18.79 -8.63 -3.59
CA GLY A 499 20.02 -7.89 -3.83
C GLY A 499 20.09 -6.50 -3.18
N GLN A 500 18.98 -6.00 -2.64
CA GLN A 500 18.88 -4.73 -1.90
C GLN A 500 19.01 -4.95 -0.38
N LEU A 501 19.11 -6.20 0.07
CA LEU A 501 19.16 -6.55 1.50
C LEU A 501 20.58 -6.90 1.94
N ARG A 502 20.95 -6.47 3.14
CA ARG A 502 22.16 -6.93 3.85
C ARG A 502 21.75 -7.86 4.99
N TYR A 503 22.32 -9.06 5.04
CA TYR A 503 22.03 -10.09 6.04
C TYR A 503 22.98 -10.04 7.25
#